data_AF-A0A318P1N8-F1
#
_entry.id   AF-A0A318P1N8-F1
#
_cell.length_a   1.000
_cell.length_b   1.000
_cell.length_c   1.000
_cell.angle_alpha   90.00
_cell.angle_beta   90.00
_cell.angle_gamma   90.00
#
_symmetry.space_group_name_H-M   'P 1'
#
loop_
_entity.id
_entity.type
_entity.pdbx_description
1 polymer ?
#
loop_
_entity_poly.entity_id
_entity_poly.type
_entity_poly.pdbx_seq_one_letter_code
_entity_poly.pdbx_strand_id
1 'polypeptide(L)'
;MNVMSAARLEELCLALRRREIPCDDDLVSAIEADVAAYQRDPTPQLPPDDVAELLPLMGWLLYEATWAALNRIPNRFKEVGGDAQVAARVNHERVLRVTNAARKLPWPEFAPRALGAFRALALAESKEDTMESFGRARVVHAEARNRHADHLTYHRERTSPQLASIELHFDEILLQLELAETGTACRIAERVIDRWAEEFATGNEDADRPSREKRVQLIFSDLQEGVTRGEEALVAAERVAKHKFVDEPTKERLAQHLSFVNPGIMTARAVLLVLGLYPEMQRLGYFPLGDDDSWDDSRKSLCARFDKAYGYVERPVTNSKGEPRELRDDLKLAVVQIRLAAALLMPGRRLPSSLTFAPCLSHEVLDDAAVEAMSAWLTETIVDRHGRETQRSTFRGFGGAIMPNFFDGVEACRVAFDATPGYRAWRARWFILDKYADEPGRAERVSAVVGRPVSRERPI
;
A
#
# COMPACT_ATOMS: atom_id res chain seq x y z
N MET A 1 -18.74 3.52 -35.86
CA MET A 1 -17.73 4.35 -35.18
C MET A 1 -16.36 3.84 -35.58
N ASN A 2 -15.38 4.72 -35.77
CA ASN A 2 -14.03 4.29 -36.12
C ASN A 2 -13.29 3.91 -34.84
N VAL A 3 -12.83 2.68 -34.76
CA VAL A 3 -12.09 2.13 -33.61
C VAL A 3 -10.66 2.69 -33.61
N MET A 4 -10.07 2.92 -32.44
CA MET A 4 -8.67 3.31 -32.32
C MET A 4 -7.76 2.21 -32.87
N SER A 5 -6.81 2.59 -33.73
CA SER A 5 -5.80 1.65 -34.22
C SER A 5 -4.82 1.25 -33.11
N ALA A 6 -4.16 0.09 -33.27
CA ALA A 6 -3.12 -0.37 -32.35
C ALA A 6 -2.02 0.70 -32.13
N ALA A 7 -1.57 1.35 -33.22
CA ALA A 7 -0.58 2.43 -33.15
C ALA A 7 -1.06 3.63 -32.30
N ARG A 8 -2.35 4.00 -32.41
CA ARG A 8 -2.92 5.08 -31.62
C ARG A 8 -3.02 4.71 -30.13
N LEU A 9 -3.42 3.48 -29.81
CA LEU A 9 -3.46 3.00 -28.43
C LEU A 9 -2.06 3.00 -27.79
N GLU A 10 -1.06 2.52 -28.51
CA GLU A 10 0.34 2.51 -28.04
C GLU A 10 0.89 3.93 -27.83
N GLU A 11 0.63 4.85 -28.77
CA GLU A 11 0.99 6.27 -28.64
C GLU A 11 0.40 6.89 -27.36
N LEU A 12 -0.89 6.69 -27.11
CA LEU A 12 -1.57 7.20 -25.93
C LEU A 12 -1.02 6.61 -24.62
N CYS A 13 -0.72 5.31 -24.59
CA CYS A 13 -0.12 4.64 -23.43
C CYS A 13 1.24 5.27 -23.07
N LEU A 14 2.10 5.45 -24.08
CA LEU A 14 3.42 6.03 -23.91
C LEU A 14 3.34 7.51 -23.50
N ALA A 15 2.45 8.29 -24.12
CA ALA A 15 2.25 9.69 -23.80
C ALA A 15 1.78 9.90 -22.35
N LEU A 16 0.85 9.07 -21.85
CA LEU A 16 0.43 9.07 -20.45
C LEU A 16 1.58 8.69 -19.52
N ARG A 17 2.31 7.62 -19.84
CA ARG A 17 3.44 7.13 -19.04
C ARG A 17 4.54 8.19 -18.89
N ARG A 18 4.85 8.88 -19.98
CA ARG A 18 5.83 9.99 -20.03
C ARG A 18 5.27 11.32 -19.50
N ARG A 19 3.97 11.37 -19.18
CA ARG A 19 3.25 12.56 -18.70
C ARG A 19 3.20 13.69 -19.71
N GLU A 20 3.25 13.35 -21.00
CA GLU A 20 3.10 14.28 -22.12
C GLU A 20 1.64 14.71 -22.28
N ILE A 21 0.70 13.83 -21.92
CA ILE A 21 -0.74 14.12 -21.89
C ILE A 21 -1.36 13.81 -20.51
N PRO A 22 -2.41 14.53 -20.10
CA PRO A 22 -3.21 14.18 -18.93
C PRO A 22 -4.19 13.04 -19.23
N CYS A 23 -4.80 12.49 -18.17
CA CYS A 23 -6.11 11.86 -18.27
C CYS A 23 -7.19 12.94 -18.11
N ASP A 24 -7.77 13.36 -19.24
CA ASP A 24 -8.84 14.35 -19.34
C ASP A 24 -10.15 13.73 -19.88
N ASP A 25 -11.21 14.53 -19.96
CA ASP A 25 -12.53 14.03 -20.31
C ASP A 25 -12.65 13.61 -21.78
N ASP A 26 -11.82 14.18 -22.66
CA ASP A 26 -11.73 13.79 -24.08
C ASP A 26 -11.13 12.39 -24.21
N LEU A 27 -10.02 12.13 -23.52
CA LEU A 27 -9.41 10.80 -23.49
C LEU A 27 -10.34 9.76 -22.86
N VAL A 28 -10.99 10.08 -21.74
CA VAL A 28 -11.95 9.17 -21.09
C VAL A 28 -13.11 8.85 -22.03
N SER A 29 -13.65 9.84 -22.74
CA SER A 29 -14.75 9.63 -23.69
C SER A 29 -14.30 8.81 -24.91
N ALA A 30 -13.06 9.00 -25.38
CA ALA A 30 -12.48 8.18 -26.44
C ALA A 30 -12.34 6.71 -26.01
N ILE A 31 -11.86 6.45 -24.78
CA ILE A 31 -11.79 5.10 -24.20
C ILE A 31 -13.18 4.45 -24.13
N GLU A 32 -14.18 5.16 -23.60
CA GLU A 32 -15.55 4.65 -23.47
C GLU A 32 -16.17 4.31 -24.83
N ALA A 33 -15.96 5.16 -25.84
CA ALA A 33 -16.45 4.95 -27.19
C ALA A 33 -15.79 3.72 -27.85
N ASP A 34 -14.49 3.53 -27.65
CA ASP A 34 -13.73 2.42 -28.23
C ASP A 34 -14.12 1.07 -27.60
N VAL A 35 -14.25 1.04 -26.27
CA VAL A 35 -14.75 -0.14 -25.54
C VAL A 35 -16.16 -0.52 -26.00
N ALA A 36 -17.03 0.47 -26.21
CA ALA A 36 -18.37 0.21 -26.74
C ALA A 36 -18.32 -0.33 -28.18
N ALA A 37 -17.38 0.14 -29.01
CA ALA A 37 -17.23 -0.31 -30.39
C ALA A 37 -16.69 -1.75 -30.51
N TYR A 38 -16.01 -2.28 -29.49
CA TYR A 38 -15.59 -3.69 -29.46
C TYR A 38 -16.75 -4.67 -29.24
N GLN A 39 -17.89 -4.20 -28.71
CA GLN A 39 -19.02 -5.07 -28.42
C GLN A 39 -19.60 -5.68 -29.70
N ARG A 40 -19.86 -7.00 -29.67
CA ARG A 40 -20.45 -7.75 -30.79
C ARG A 40 -21.72 -8.46 -30.30
N ASP A 41 -22.73 -8.50 -31.16
CA ASP A 41 -23.95 -9.28 -30.94
C ASP A 41 -24.17 -10.28 -32.10
N PRO A 42 -24.15 -11.60 -31.84
CA PRO A 42 -23.78 -12.22 -30.56
C PRO A 42 -22.28 -12.03 -30.25
N THR A 43 -21.90 -12.06 -28.96
CA THR A 43 -20.49 -12.05 -28.56
C THR A 43 -19.90 -13.46 -28.76
N PRO A 44 -19.01 -13.68 -29.75
CA PRO A 44 -18.37 -14.99 -29.91
C PRO A 44 -17.53 -15.36 -28.68
N GLN A 45 -17.20 -16.65 -28.54
CA GLN A 45 -16.41 -17.14 -27.41
C GLN A 45 -14.97 -16.59 -27.39
N LEU A 46 -14.39 -16.34 -28.56
CA LEU A 46 -13.07 -15.75 -28.75
C LEU A 46 -13.21 -14.37 -29.39
N PRO A 47 -12.32 -13.41 -29.08
CA PRO A 47 -12.33 -12.12 -29.76
C PRO A 47 -12.04 -12.31 -31.25
N PRO A 48 -12.75 -11.60 -32.14
CA PRO A 48 -12.38 -11.49 -33.55
C PRO A 48 -10.96 -10.93 -33.74
N ASP A 49 -10.28 -11.32 -34.83
CA ASP A 49 -8.88 -10.94 -35.08
C ASP A 49 -8.63 -9.43 -35.05
N ASP A 50 -9.58 -8.63 -35.54
CA ASP A 50 -9.51 -7.16 -35.55
C ASP A 50 -9.60 -6.52 -34.15
N VAL A 51 -10.08 -7.27 -33.15
CA VAL A 51 -10.20 -6.83 -31.75
C VAL A 51 -9.14 -7.52 -30.87
N ALA A 52 -8.76 -8.75 -31.20
CA ALA A 52 -7.84 -9.56 -30.41
C ALA A 52 -6.49 -8.87 -30.18
N GLU A 53 -5.96 -8.18 -31.21
CA GLU A 53 -4.71 -7.40 -31.10
C GLU A 53 -4.87 -6.09 -30.30
N LEU A 54 -6.08 -5.55 -30.21
CA LEU A 54 -6.37 -4.29 -29.54
C LEU A 54 -6.60 -4.48 -28.04
N LEU A 55 -7.16 -5.61 -27.60
CA LEU A 55 -7.52 -5.86 -26.20
C LEU A 55 -6.34 -5.69 -25.21
N PRO A 56 -5.14 -6.24 -25.46
CA PRO A 56 -3.99 -6.00 -24.59
C PRO A 56 -3.60 -4.53 -24.49
N LEU A 57 -3.67 -3.79 -25.60
CA LEU A 57 -3.33 -2.37 -25.68
C LEU A 57 -4.39 -1.49 -25.00
N MET A 58 -5.68 -1.80 -25.18
CA MET A 58 -6.76 -1.15 -24.45
C MET A 58 -6.60 -1.40 -22.95
N GLY A 59 -6.30 -2.64 -22.54
CA GLY A 59 -5.98 -2.96 -21.15
C GLY A 59 -4.82 -2.13 -20.59
N TRP A 60 -3.77 -1.88 -21.38
CA TRP A 60 -2.67 -0.99 -21.01
C TRP A 60 -3.11 0.48 -20.92
N LEU A 61 -3.92 0.96 -21.86
CA LEU A 61 -4.43 2.33 -21.85
C LEU A 61 -5.31 2.60 -20.62
N LEU A 62 -6.20 1.66 -20.28
CA LEU A 62 -7.03 1.70 -19.06
C LEU A 62 -6.15 1.80 -17.79
N TYR A 63 -5.06 1.01 -17.74
CA TYR A 63 -4.08 1.08 -16.66
C TYR A 63 -3.43 2.47 -16.57
N GLU A 64 -2.87 2.99 -17.67
CA GLU A 64 -2.13 4.26 -17.65
C GLU A 64 -3.04 5.45 -17.38
N ALA A 65 -4.25 5.47 -17.97
CA ALA A 65 -5.21 6.55 -17.81
C ALA A 65 -5.68 6.66 -16.35
N THR A 66 -5.99 5.53 -15.72
CA THR A 66 -6.36 5.51 -14.29
C THR A 66 -5.18 5.83 -13.39
N TRP A 67 -3.96 5.36 -13.70
CA TRP A 67 -2.76 5.70 -12.94
C TRP A 67 -2.42 7.20 -13.00
N ALA A 68 -2.53 7.80 -14.20
CA ALA A 68 -2.31 9.23 -14.41
C ALA A 68 -3.29 10.09 -13.60
N ALA A 69 -4.59 9.74 -13.62
CA ALA A 69 -5.62 10.42 -12.83
C ALA A 69 -5.43 10.21 -11.31
N LEU A 70 -5.16 8.97 -10.87
CA LEU A 70 -4.95 8.64 -9.46
C LEU A 70 -3.81 9.45 -8.83
N ASN A 71 -2.71 9.67 -9.57
CA ASN A 71 -1.55 10.44 -9.08
C ASN A 71 -1.87 11.91 -8.79
N ARG A 72 -3.01 12.41 -9.27
CA ARG A 72 -3.49 13.79 -9.03
C ARG A 72 -4.51 13.89 -7.89
N ILE A 73 -4.86 12.78 -7.26
CA ILE A 73 -5.72 12.75 -6.06
C ILE A 73 -4.79 12.76 -4.83
N PRO A 74 -4.76 13.83 -4.02
CA PRO A 74 -4.02 13.82 -2.76
C PRO A 74 -4.73 12.94 -1.72
N ASN A 75 -3.98 12.46 -0.72
CA ASN A 75 -4.58 11.84 0.46
C ASN A 75 -5.40 12.89 1.23
N ARG A 76 -6.51 12.48 1.86
CA ARG A 76 -7.39 13.35 2.67
C ARG A 76 -7.84 14.61 1.94
N PHE A 77 -8.06 14.51 0.62
CA PHE A 77 -8.44 15.66 -0.20
C PHE A 77 -9.75 16.34 0.26
N LYS A 78 -10.60 15.64 1.03
CA LYS A 78 -11.79 16.22 1.66
C LYS A 78 -11.46 17.24 2.76
N GLU A 79 -10.32 17.12 3.42
CA GLU A 79 -9.87 18.02 4.52
C GLU A 79 -9.21 19.30 3.99
N VAL A 80 -8.62 19.25 2.78
CA VAL A 80 -7.90 20.39 2.18
C VAL A 80 -8.84 21.49 1.68
N GLY A 81 -10.07 21.14 1.28
CA GLY A 81 -11.08 22.08 0.76
C GLY A 81 -10.69 22.74 -0.58
N GLY A 82 -11.54 23.69 -1.04
CA GLY A 82 -11.26 24.57 -2.18
C GLY A 82 -10.99 23.87 -3.52
N ASP A 83 -10.16 24.52 -4.36
CA ASP A 83 -9.84 24.04 -5.71
C ASP A 83 -9.15 22.68 -5.72
N ALA A 84 -8.35 22.38 -4.70
CA ALA A 84 -7.70 21.08 -4.56
C ALA A 84 -8.71 19.95 -4.36
N GLN A 85 -9.76 20.18 -3.58
CA GLN A 85 -10.85 19.21 -3.41
C GLN A 85 -11.63 19.01 -4.71
N VAL A 86 -11.92 20.09 -5.45
CA VAL A 86 -12.62 20.02 -6.75
C VAL A 86 -11.79 19.22 -7.75
N ALA A 87 -10.49 19.54 -7.90
CA ALA A 87 -9.59 18.82 -8.78
C ALA A 87 -9.47 17.33 -8.41
N ALA A 88 -9.41 17.01 -7.11
CA ALA A 88 -9.37 15.62 -6.65
C ALA A 88 -10.65 14.86 -7.01
N ARG A 89 -11.84 15.47 -6.86
CA ARG A 89 -13.12 14.87 -7.25
C ARG A 89 -13.21 14.63 -8.76
N VAL A 90 -12.76 15.57 -9.58
CA VAL A 90 -12.71 15.41 -11.04
C VAL A 90 -11.82 14.22 -11.43
N ASN A 91 -10.63 14.10 -10.83
CA ASN A 91 -9.74 12.96 -11.12
C ASN A 91 -10.32 11.64 -10.58
N HIS A 92 -11.01 11.65 -9.43
CA HIS A 92 -11.72 10.48 -8.92
C HIS A 92 -12.80 10.01 -9.90
N GLU A 93 -13.60 10.94 -10.43
CA GLU A 93 -14.62 10.62 -11.43
C GLU A 93 -14.03 10.03 -12.70
N ARG A 94 -12.88 10.54 -13.17
CA ARG A 94 -12.16 9.96 -14.31
C ARG A 94 -11.69 8.53 -14.05
N VAL A 95 -11.14 8.26 -12.86
CA VAL A 95 -10.77 6.89 -12.46
C VAL A 95 -12.00 5.98 -12.46
N LEU A 96 -13.14 6.44 -11.93
CA LEU A 96 -14.38 5.69 -11.90
C LEU A 96 -14.90 5.38 -13.32
N ARG A 97 -14.96 6.37 -14.21
CA ARG A 97 -15.41 6.21 -15.60
C ARG A 97 -14.55 5.21 -16.37
N VAL A 98 -13.23 5.34 -16.30
CA VAL A 98 -12.29 4.41 -16.95
C VAL A 98 -12.41 2.99 -16.35
N THR A 99 -12.62 2.86 -15.04
CA THR A 99 -12.87 1.54 -14.42
C THR A 99 -14.21 0.95 -14.87
N ASN A 100 -15.23 1.77 -15.08
CA ASN A 100 -16.50 1.32 -15.66
C ASN A 100 -16.33 0.89 -17.12
N ALA A 101 -15.46 1.52 -17.90
CA ALA A 101 -15.07 1.04 -19.22
C ALA A 101 -14.38 -0.33 -19.11
N ALA A 102 -13.45 -0.50 -18.16
CA ALA A 102 -12.81 -1.80 -17.90
C ALA A 102 -13.82 -2.91 -17.52
N ARG A 103 -14.86 -2.60 -16.73
CA ARG A 103 -15.96 -3.53 -16.40
C ARG A 103 -16.78 -3.96 -17.62
N LYS A 104 -16.89 -3.10 -18.62
CA LYS A 104 -17.70 -3.29 -19.84
C LYS A 104 -16.89 -3.83 -21.02
N LEU A 105 -15.58 -4.01 -20.86
CA LEU A 105 -14.68 -4.52 -21.90
C LEU A 105 -15.09 -5.95 -22.28
N PRO A 106 -15.38 -6.24 -23.56
CA PRO A 106 -15.64 -7.60 -24.01
C PRO A 106 -14.35 -8.42 -24.01
N TRP A 107 -14.44 -9.72 -23.72
CA TRP A 107 -13.29 -10.62 -23.56
C TRP A 107 -12.22 -10.08 -22.58
N PRO A 108 -12.62 -9.66 -21.36
CA PRO A 108 -11.70 -9.01 -20.42
C PRO A 108 -10.50 -9.89 -20.04
N GLU A 109 -10.61 -11.22 -20.17
CA GLU A 109 -9.53 -12.18 -19.96
C GLU A 109 -8.35 -12.01 -20.94
N PHE A 110 -8.55 -11.37 -22.10
CA PHE A 110 -7.49 -11.03 -23.07
C PHE A 110 -6.85 -9.66 -22.81
N ALA A 111 -7.30 -8.94 -21.77
CA ALA A 111 -6.77 -7.64 -21.37
C ALA A 111 -6.36 -7.61 -19.88
N PRO A 112 -5.39 -8.42 -19.42
CA PRO A 112 -5.06 -8.56 -17.99
C PRO A 112 -4.81 -7.22 -17.28
N ARG A 113 -4.16 -6.27 -17.98
CA ARG A 113 -3.82 -4.94 -17.45
C ARG A 113 -5.03 -4.05 -17.17
N ALA A 114 -6.19 -4.34 -17.76
CA ALA A 114 -7.43 -3.62 -17.46
C ALA A 114 -7.82 -3.74 -15.97
N LEU A 115 -7.39 -4.81 -15.28
CA LEU A 115 -7.55 -4.96 -13.83
C LEU A 115 -6.83 -3.85 -13.04
N GLY A 116 -5.83 -3.18 -13.63
CA GLY A 116 -5.18 -2.00 -13.05
C GLY A 116 -6.12 -0.81 -12.84
N ALA A 117 -7.21 -0.72 -13.60
CA ALA A 117 -8.24 0.31 -13.37
C ALA A 117 -8.96 0.08 -12.03
N PHE A 118 -9.29 -1.17 -11.70
CA PHE A 118 -9.90 -1.53 -10.42
C PHE A 118 -8.96 -1.23 -9.26
N ARG A 119 -7.67 -1.57 -9.39
CA ARG A 119 -6.64 -1.17 -8.43
C ARG A 119 -6.65 0.33 -8.19
N ALA A 120 -6.68 1.12 -9.27
CA ALA A 120 -6.63 2.56 -9.17
C ALA A 120 -7.90 3.13 -8.51
N LEU A 121 -9.08 2.58 -8.80
CA LEU A 121 -10.33 2.95 -8.14
C LEU A 121 -10.29 2.61 -6.64
N ALA A 122 -9.88 1.41 -6.25
CA ALA A 122 -9.76 1.05 -4.84
C ALA A 122 -8.79 1.98 -4.09
N LEU A 123 -7.67 2.35 -4.71
CA LEU A 123 -6.75 3.34 -4.15
C LEU A 123 -7.38 4.73 -4.08
N ALA A 124 -8.10 5.18 -5.12
CA ALA A 124 -8.78 6.47 -5.13
C ALA A 124 -9.83 6.58 -4.01
N GLU A 125 -10.63 5.54 -3.79
CA GLU A 125 -11.59 5.44 -2.69
C GLU A 125 -10.86 5.51 -1.33
N SER A 126 -9.75 4.79 -1.18
CA SER A 126 -8.97 4.81 0.07
C SER A 126 -8.29 6.17 0.37
N LYS A 127 -8.12 7.03 -0.64
CA LYS A 127 -7.49 8.36 -0.46
C LYS A 127 -8.41 9.36 0.22
N GLU A 128 -9.72 9.14 0.20
CA GLU A 128 -10.67 9.92 1.00
C GLU A 128 -10.40 9.77 2.51
N ASP A 129 -9.83 8.62 2.90
CA ASP A 129 -9.40 8.32 4.27
C ASP A 129 -10.58 8.27 5.26
N THR A 130 -11.73 7.68 4.91
CA THR A 130 -12.86 7.51 5.84
C THR A 130 -13.24 6.03 5.96
N MET A 131 -13.90 5.64 7.05
CA MET A 131 -14.36 4.24 7.21
C MET A 131 -15.30 3.80 6.08
N GLU A 132 -16.16 4.71 5.61
CA GLU A 132 -17.04 4.45 4.47
C GLU A 132 -16.25 4.23 3.17
N SER A 133 -15.28 5.11 2.89
CA SER A 133 -14.47 5.01 1.69
C SER A 133 -13.58 3.77 1.67
N PHE A 134 -13.12 3.33 2.84
CA PHE A 134 -12.43 2.04 2.99
C PHE A 134 -13.35 0.85 2.73
N GLY A 135 -14.62 0.92 3.14
CA GLY A 135 -15.62 -0.07 2.76
C GLY A 135 -15.77 -0.19 1.24
N ARG A 136 -15.86 0.94 0.53
CA ARG A 136 -15.92 0.97 -0.95
C ARG A 136 -14.63 0.42 -1.58
N ALA A 137 -13.46 0.78 -1.05
CA ALA A 137 -12.18 0.24 -1.52
C ALA A 137 -12.11 -1.29 -1.41
N ARG A 138 -12.59 -1.89 -0.32
CA ARG A 138 -12.63 -3.35 -0.13
C ARG A 138 -13.50 -4.05 -1.17
N VAL A 139 -14.66 -3.49 -1.47
CA VAL A 139 -15.55 -4.05 -2.51
C VAL A 139 -14.84 -4.09 -3.86
N VAL A 140 -14.10 -3.04 -4.21
CA VAL A 140 -13.37 -2.98 -5.48
C VAL A 140 -12.16 -3.93 -5.50
N HIS A 141 -11.43 -4.06 -4.38
CA HIS A 141 -10.34 -5.06 -4.27
C HIS A 141 -10.87 -6.48 -4.44
N ALA A 142 -11.96 -6.84 -3.76
CA ALA A 142 -12.60 -8.14 -3.90
C ALA A 142 -13.08 -8.41 -5.34
N GLU A 143 -13.67 -7.39 -6.01
CA GLU A 143 -14.04 -7.50 -7.42
C GLU A 143 -12.82 -7.77 -8.32
N ALA A 144 -11.73 -7.03 -8.13
CA ALA A 144 -10.52 -7.20 -8.93
C ALA A 144 -9.88 -8.58 -8.75
N ARG A 145 -9.85 -9.08 -7.51
CA ARG A 145 -9.31 -10.38 -7.15
C ARG A 145 -10.10 -11.53 -7.78
N ASN A 146 -11.43 -11.48 -7.66
CA ASN A 146 -12.30 -12.49 -8.26
C ASN A 146 -12.14 -12.51 -9.78
N ARG A 147 -12.16 -11.34 -10.43
CA ARG A 147 -11.93 -11.23 -11.88
C ARG A 147 -10.55 -11.74 -12.30
N HIS A 148 -9.50 -11.44 -11.54
CA HIS A 148 -8.15 -11.98 -11.80
C HIS A 148 -8.17 -13.51 -11.83
N ALA A 149 -8.72 -14.13 -10.78
CA ALA A 149 -8.81 -15.58 -10.66
C ALA A 149 -9.65 -16.20 -11.79
N ASP A 150 -10.80 -15.62 -12.12
CA ASP A 150 -11.70 -16.08 -13.17
C ASP A 150 -11.02 -16.00 -14.55
N HIS A 151 -10.40 -14.86 -14.87
CA HIS A 151 -9.72 -14.66 -16.15
C HIS A 151 -8.50 -15.57 -16.32
N LEU A 152 -7.72 -15.79 -15.25
CA LEU A 152 -6.59 -16.70 -15.30
C LEU A 152 -7.04 -18.16 -15.47
N THR A 153 -8.13 -18.55 -14.79
CA THR A 153 -8.73 -19.88 -14.91
C THR A 153 -9.21 -20.15 -16.33
N TYR A 154 -9.88 -19.18 -16.97
CA TYR A 154 -10.30 -19.26 -18.37
C TYR A 154 -9.16 -19.69 -19.31
N HIS A 155 -7.97 -19.13 -19.13
CA HIS A 155 -6.80 -19.44 -19.97
C HIS A 155 -6.14 -20.76 -19.60
N ARG A 156 -6.18 -21.19 -18.33
CA ARG A 156 -5.60 -22.47 -17.92
C ARG A 156 -6.40 -23.67 -18.40
N GLU A 157 -7.72 -23.54 -18.49
CA GLU A 157 -8.61 -24.60 -18.98
C GLU A 157 -8.52 -24.78 -20.50
N ARG A 158 -8.06 -23.76 -21.22
CA ARG A 158 -7.84 -23.81 -22.67
C ARG A 158 -6.36 -23.98 -22.93
N THR A 159 -5.93 -25.07 -23.55
CA THR A 159 -4.52 -25.30 -23.92
C THR A 159 -4.03 -24.26 -24.95
N SER A 160 -3.74 -23.04 -24.49
CA SER A 160 -3.31 -21.91 -25.32
C SER A 160 -1.80 -21.98 -25.54
N PRO A 161 -1.31 -21.91 -26.78
CA PRO A 161 0.12 -21.84 -27.06
C PRO A 161 0.79 -20.59 -26.47
N GLN A 162 0.01 -19.57 -26.08
CA GLN A 162 0.49 -18.32 -25.49
C GLN A 162 0.37 -18.28 -23.95
N LEU A 163 -0.03 -19.39 -23.32
CA LEU A 163 -0.34 -19.43 -21.88
C LEU A 163 0.76 -18.83 -21.01
N ALA A 164 2.03 -19.18 -21.26
CA ALA A 164 3.15 -18.65 -20.46
C ALA A 164 3.28 -17.11 -20.52
N SER A 165 3.02 -16.49 -21.66
CA SER A 165 3.04 -15.03 -21.80
C SER A 165 1.85 -14.39 -21.09
N ILE A 166 0.69 -15.03 -21.17
CA ILE A 166 -0.55 -14.56 -20.53
C ILE A 166 -0.42 -14.65 -19.01
N GLU A 167 0.09 -15.77 -18.49
CA GLU A 167 0.35 -15.95 -17.06
C GLU A 167 1.32 -14.89 -16.52
N LEU A 168 2.36 -14.53 -17.28
CA LEU A 168 3.27 -13.44 -16.91
C LEU A 168 2.53 -12.11 -16.76
N HIS A 169 1.64 -11.74 -17.69
CA HIS A 169 0.84 -10.52 -17.56
C HIS A 169 -0.10 -10.55 -16.35
N PHE A 170 -0.69 -11.72 -16.06
CA PHE A 170 -1.51 -11.92 -14.87
C PHE A 170 -0.71 -11.86 -13.58
N ASP A 171 0.53 -12.35 -13.55
CA ASP A 171 1.41 -12.23 -12.38
C ASP A 171 1.86 -10.77 -12.16
N GLU A 172 2.18 -10.05 -13.24
CA GLU A 172 2.53 -8.63 -13.14
C GLU A 172 1.37 -7.78 -12.63
N ILE A 173 0.12 -8.08 -13.00
CA ILE A 173 -1.04 -7.35 -12.47
C ILE A 173 -1.42 -7.81 -11.07
N LEU A 174 -1.31 -9.11 -10.75
CA LEU A 174 -1.55 -9.65 -9.41
C LEU A 174 -0.66 -8.96 -8.38
N LEU A 175 0.65 -8.85 -8.69
CA LEU A 175 1.61 -8.10 -7.89
C LEU A 175 1.10 -6.70 -7.51
N GLN A 176 0.49 -5.99 -8.46
CA GLN A 176 0.00 -4.63 -8.25
C GLN A 176 -1.31 -4.58 -7.45
N LEU A 177 -2.21 -5.53 -7.71
CA LEU A 177 -3.50 -5.68 -7.01
C LEU A 177 -3.27 -5.97 -5.53
N GLU A 178 -2.48 -7.01 -5.24
CA GLU A 178 -2.23 -7.46 -3.87
C GLU A 178 -1.44 -6.43 -3.05
N LEU A 179 -0.49 -5.74 -3.69
CA LEU A 179 0.20 -4.60 -3.08
C LEU A 179 -0.77 -3.48 -2.68
N ALA A 180 -1.76 -3.18 -3.51
CA ALA A 180 -2.73 -2.14 -3.23
C ALA A 180 -3.69 -2.55 -2.11
N GLU A 181 -4.15 -3.80 -2.10
CA GLU A 181 -5.01 -4.35 -1.05
C GLU A 181 -4.33 -4.36 0.31
N THR A 182 -3.07 -4.84 0.36
CA THR A 182 -2.21 -4.78 1.55
C THR A 182 -2.07 -3.35 2.07
N GLY A 183 -1.81 -2.40 1.15
CA GLY A 183 -1.70 -0.98 1.47
C GLY A 183 -3.00 -0.39 2.04
N THR A 184 -4.15 -0.78 1.50
CA THR A 184 -5.47 -0.38 2.02
C THR A 184 -5.71 -0.95 3.42
N ALA A 185 -5.40 -2.22 3.68
CA ALA A 185 -5.51 -2.82 5.01
C ALA A 185 -4.68 -2.06 6.06
N CYS A 186 -3.42 -1.74 5.71
CA CYS A 186 -2.55 -0.93 6.58
C CYS A 186 -3.16 0.45 6.89
N ARG A 187 -3.67 1.15 5.86
CA ARG A 187 -4.26 2.49 6.04
C ARG A 187 -5.49 2.47 6.94
N ILE A 188 -6.33 1.45 6.83
CA ILE A 188 -7.51 1.28 7.67
C ILE A 188 -7.10 1.15 9.14
N ALA A 189 -6.17 0.23 9.42
CA ALA A 189 -5.70 0.01 10.78
C ALA A 189 -5.04 1.27 11.36
N GLU A 190 -4.18 1.93 10.59
CA GLU A 190 -3.53 3.17 11.01
C GLU A 190 -4.53 4.28 11.27
N ARG A 191 -5.60 4.42 10.47
CA ARG A 191 -6.62 5.42 10.79
C ARG A 191 -7.27 5.13 12.15
N VAL A 192 -7.60 3.88 12.45
CA VAL A 192 -8.17 3.52 13.76
C VAL A 192 -7.17 3.76 14.89
N ILE A 193 -5.93 3.33 14.71
CA ILE A 193 -4.85 3.49 15.71
C ILE A 193 -4.53 4.97 15.95
N ASP A 194 -4.51 5.78 14.89
CA ASP A 194 -4.03 7.14 14.95
C ASP A 194 -5.11 8.17 15.30
N ARG A 195 -6.37 7.87 14.98
CA ARG A 195 -7.54 8.74 15.22
C ARG A 195 -8.40 8.25 16.36
N TRP A 196 -7.86 7.38 17.22
CA TRP A 196 -8.62 6.76 18.29
C TRP A 196 -9.33 7.78 19.18
N ALA A 197 -8.60 8.79 19.65
CA ALA A 197 -9.16 9.81 20.53
C ALA A 197 -10.17 10.71 19.81
N GLU A 198 -9.99 10.95 18.51
CA GLU A 198 -10.81 11.85 17.70
C GLU A 198 -12.11 11.20 17.21
N GLU A 199 -12.09 9.92 16.87
CA GLU A 199 -13.18 9.26 16.13
C GLU A 199 -13.85 8.12 16.88
N PHE A 200 -13.19 7.55 17.90
CA PHE A 200 -13.62 6.29 18.52
C PHE A 200 -13.69 6.34 20.07
N ALA A 201 -12.96 7.26 20.70
CA ALA A 201 -13.03 7.50 22.13
C ALA A 201 -14.17 8.46 22.46
N THR A 202 -15.27 7.89 22.91
CA THR A 202 -16.39 8.57 23.58
C THR A 202 -16.09 8.75 25.08
N GLY A 203 -16.75 9.72 25.73
CA GLY A 203 -16.54 10.04 27.15
C GLY A 203 -17.04 9.00 28.16
N ASN A 204 -17.61 7.87 27.73
CA ASN A 204 -18.06 6.78 28.60
C ASN A 204 -17.41 5.45 28.18
N GLU A 205 -16.30 5.10 28.84
CA GLU A 205 -15.48 3.94 28.46
C GLU A 205 -16.22 2.61 28.60
N ASP A 206 -17.05 2.44 29.63
CA ASP A 206 -17.72 1.18 29.91
C ASP A 206 -18.85 0.88 28.92
N ALA A 207 -19.63 1.90 28.55
CA ALA A 207 -20.75 1.74 27.61
C ALA A 207 -20.26 1.39 26.20
N ASP A 208 -19.10 1.91 25.80
CA ASP A 208 -18.57 1.79 24.43
C ASP A 208 -17.55 0.67 24.26
N ARG A 209 -17.19 -0.02 25.34
CA ARG A 209 -16.24 -1.12 25.35
C ARG A 209 -16.55 -2.21 24.29
N PRO A 210 -17.79 -2.74 24.17
CA PRO A 210 -18.08 -3.76 23.16
C PRO A 210 -17.84 -3.29 21.71
N SER A 211 -18.17 -2.02 21.43
CA SER A 211 -17.97 -1.42 20.10
C SER A 211 -16.48 -1.25 19.79
N ARG A 212 -15.69 -0.83 20.79
CA ARG A 212 -14.23 -0.68 20.69
C ARG A 212 -13.56 -2.03 20.45
N GLU A 213 -13.88 -3.04 21.27
CA GLU A 213 -13.32 -4.40 21.13
C GLU A 213 -13.65 -5.00 19.76
N LYS A 214 -14.91 -4.88 19.30
CA LYS A 214 -15.31 -5.30 17.94
C LYS A 214 -14.50 -4.61 16.85
N ARG A 215 -14.19 -3.32 17.02
CA ARG A 215 -13.39 -2.57 16.05
C ARG A 215 -11.95 -3.06 15.99
N VAL A 216 -11.34 -3.35 17.15
CA VAL A 216 -9.97 -3.91 17.18
C VAL A 216 -9.94 -5.26 16.46
N GLN A 217 -10.94 -6.11 16.70
CA GLN A 217 -11.05 -7.42 16.04
C GLN A 217 -11.16 -7.30 14.53
N LEU A 218 -12.01 -6.37 14.04
CA LEU A 218 -12.17 -6.13 12.61
C LEU A 218 -10.85 -5.69 11.97
N ILE A 219 -10.18 -4.67 12.51
CA ILE A 219 -8.90 -4.21 11.93
C ILE A 219 -7.81 -5.28 12.03
N PHE A 220 -7.81 -6.12 13.06
CA PHE A 220 -6.86 -7.22 13.21
C PHE A 220 -7.09 -8.29 12.14
N SER A 221 -8.35 -8.66 11.88
CA SER A 221 -8.72 -9.57 10.81
C SER A 221 -8.35 -9.02 9.43
N ASP A 222 -8.68 -7.74 9.18
CA ASP A 222 -8.36 -7.08 7.91
C ASP A 222 -6.85 -7.00 7.67
N LEU A 223 -6.06 -6.75 8.73
CA LEU A 223 -4.60 -6.75 8.65
C LEU A 223 -4.03 -8.13 8.39
N GLN A 224 -4.57 -9.18 9.02
CA GLN A 224 -4.14 -10.56 8.73
C GLN A 224 -4.33 -10.91 7.25
N GLU A 225 -5.50 -10.59 6.69
CA GLU A 225 -5.74 -10.74 5.25
C GLU A 225 -4.73 -9.91 4.45
N GLY A 226 -4.48 -8.66 4.87
CA GLY A 226 -3.47 -7.80 4.28
C GLY A 226 -2.06 -8.40 4.28
N VAL A 227 -1.63 -9.09 5.36
CA VAL A 227 -0.33 -9.78 5.36
C VAL A 227 -0.31 -10.92 4.34
N THR A 228 -1.37 -11.72 4.28
CA THR A 228 -1.50 -12.81 3.30
C THR A 228 -1.44 -12.27 1.87
N ARG A 229 -2.15 -11.18 1.57
CA ARG A 229 -2.08 -10.50 0.27
C ARG A 229 -0.67 -10.00 -0.04
N GLY A 230 0.00 -9.41 0.95
CA GLY A 230 1.39 -8.96 0.81
C GLY A 230 2.35 -10.09 0.43
N GLU A 231 2.17 -11.26 1.05
CA GLU A 231 2.93 -12.47 0.71
C GLU A 231 2.59 -12.99 -0.69
N GLU A 232 1.32 -12.98 -1.10
CA GLU A 232 0.91 -13.31 -2.48
C GLU A 232 1.55 -12.36 -3.51
N ALA A 233 1.65 -11.06 -3.19
CA ALA A 233 2.35 -10.08 -4.01
C ALA A 233 3.85 -10.41 -4.15
N LEU A 234 4.50 -10.82 -3.06
CA LEU A 234 5.90 -11.23 -3.06
C LEU A 234 6.12 -12.50 -3.91
N VAL A 235 5.25 -13.50 -3.80
CA VAL A 235 5.32 -14.70 -4.65
C VAL A 235 5.10 -14.35 -6.12
N ALA A 236 4.17 -13.44 -6.44
CA ALA A 236 3.99 -12.94 -7.80
C ALA A 236 5.26 -12.23 -8.30
N ALA A 237 5.89 -11.40 -7.48
CA ALA A 237 7.17 -10.76 -7.84
C ALA A 237 8.27 -11.79 -8.14
N GLU A 238 8.34 -12.90 -7.40
CA GLU A 238 9.30 -13.98 -7.67
C GLU A 238 9.04 -14.69 -9.00
N ARG A 239 7.76 -14.94 -9.35
CA ARG A 239 7.41 -15.51 -10.66
C ARG A 239 7.78 -14.56 -11.79
N VAL A 240 7.47 -13.27 -11.66
CA VAL A 240 7.83 -12.24 -12.65
C VAL A 240 9.35 -12.10 -12.80
N ALA A 241 10.10 -12.18 -11.70
CA ALA A 241 11.56 -12.03 -11.72
C ALA A 241 12.28 -13.10 -12.57
N LYS A 242 11.68 -14.29 -12.74
CA LYS A 242 12.18 -15.32 -13.68
C LYS A 242 12.24 -14.82 -15.12
N HIS A 243 11.41 -13.84 -15.47
CA HIS A 243 11.36 -13.17 -16.77
C HIS A 243 12.10 -11.82 -16.79
N LYS A 244 12.84 -11.49 -15.72
CA LYS A 244 13.52 -10.21 -15.46
C LYS A 244 12.56 -9.03 -15.34
N PHE A 245 12.96 -8.00 -14.61
CA PHE A 245 12.24 -6.73 -14.58
C PHE A 245 12.69 -5.80 -15.71
N VAL A 246 11.84 -4.85 -16.06
CA VAL A 246 12.12 -3.85 -17.11
C VAL A 246 12.48 -2.48 -16.52
N ASP A 247 13.26 -1.69 -17.25
CA ASP A 247 13.59 -0.32 -16.83
C ASP A 247 12.35 0.58 -16.84
N GLU A 248 11.53 0.42 -17.89
CA GLU A 248 10.30 1.16 -18.13
C GLU A 248 9.20 0.22 -18.62
N PRO A 249 7.92 0.49 -18.30
CA PRO A 249 6.81 -0.30 -18.80
C PRO A 249 6.70 -0.22 -20.33
N THR A 250 6.43 -1.36 -20.94
CA THR A 250 6.27 -1.59 -22.39
C THR A 250 4.92 -2.25 -22.64
N LYS A 251 4.56 -2.46 -23.92
CA LYS A 251 3.31 -3.17 -24.25
C LYS A 251 3.29 -4.60 -23.72
N GLU A 252 4.45 -5.25 -23.59
CA GLU A 252 4.59 -6.61 -23.04
C GLU A 252 4.83 -6.63 -21.54
N ARG A 253 5.58 -5.67 -20.97
CA ARG A 253 6.02 -5.74 -19.56
C ARG A 253 5.62 -4.53 -18.71
N LEU A 254 5.19 -4.77 -17.46
CA LEU A 254 4.81 -3.73 -16.50
C LEU A 254 5.77 -3.66 -15.29
N ALA A 255 6.31 -4.79 -14.86
CA ALA A 255 7.03 -4.87 -13.59
C ALA A 255 8.47 -4.33 -13.69
N GLN A 256 8.78 -3.34 -12.85
CA GLN A 256 10.08 -2.67 -12.81
C GLN A 256 10.99 -3.20 -11.71
N HIS A 257 12.25 -2.75 -11.68
CA HIS A 257 13.27 -3.24 -10.74
C HIS A 257 12.93 -3.08 -9.25
N LEU A 258 12.02 -2.16 -8.91
CA LEU A 258 11.54 -1.94 -7.54
C LEU A 258 10.36 -2.86 -7.15
N SER A 259 9.98 -3.82 -8.00
CA SER A 259 8.84 -4.72 -7.79
C SER A 259 9.00 -5.66 -6.59
N PHE A 260 10.20 -5.83 -6.01
CA PHE A 260 10.37 -6.51 -4.72
C PHE A 260 10.26 -5.57 -3.52
N VAL A 261 10.77 -4.34 -3.65
CA VAL A 261 10.91 -3.40 -2.53
C VAL A 261 9.55 -2.95 -2.02
N ASN A 262 8.63 -2.53 -2.91
CA ASN A 262 7.33 -2.02 -2.49
C ASN A 262 6.46 -3.08 -1.77
N PRO A 263 6.29 -4.31 -2.31
CA PRO A 263 5.60 -5.37 -1.58
C PRO A 263 6.31 -5.78 -0.30
N GLY A 264 7.65 -5.84 -0.28
CA GLY A 264 8.39 -6.12 0.95
C GLY A 264 8.09 -5.11 2.05
N ILE A 265 8.14 -3.82 1.72
CA ILE A 265 7.81 -2.71 2.63
C ILE A 265 6.36 -2.83 3.13
N MET A 266 5.37 -2.98 2.24
CA MET A 266 3.96 -3.03 2.65
C MET A 266 3.63 -4.29 3.47
N THR A 267 4.20 -5.44 3.13
CA THR A 267 4.01 -6.69 3.87
C THR A 267 4.63 -6.59 5.27
N ALA A 268 5.87 -6.11 5.37
CA ALA A 268 6.54 -5.91 6.66
C ALA A 268 5.74 -4.93 7.54
N ARG A 269 5.21 -3.84 6.96
CA ARG A 269 4.34 -2.90 7.68
C ARG A 269 3.07 -3.56 8.21
N ALA A 270 2.38 -4.36 7.39
CA ALA A 270 1.17 -5.08 7.81
C ALA A 270 1.48 -6.04 8.98
N VAL A 271 2.59 -6.80 8.88
CA VAL A 271 3.04 -7.71 9.93
C VAL A 271 3.29 -6.98 11.24
N LEU A 272 4.00 -5.84 11.21
CA LEU A 272 4.29 -5.05 12.41
C LEU A 272 3.01 -4.50 13.07
N LEU A 273 2.00 -4.12 12.29
CA LEU A 273 0.70 -3.69 12.83
C LEU A 273 -0.04 -4.86 13.49
N VAL A 274 -0.03 -6.06 12.89
CA VAL A 274 -0.58 -7.27 13.53
C VAL A 274 0.17 -7.56 14.83
N LEU A 275 1.51 -7.47 14.82
CA LEU A 275 2.33 -7.67 16.00
C LEU A 275 1.99 -6.68 17.12
N GLY A 276 1.80 -5.39 16.81
CA GLY A 276 1.40 -4.40 17.81
C GLY A 276 -0.02 -4.59 18.38
N LEU A 277 -0.89 -5.32 17.68
CA LEU A 277 -2.28 -5.56 18.09
C LEU A 277 -2.52 -6.94 18.69
N TYR A 278 -1.64 -7.93 18.47
CA TYR A 278 -1.83 -9.30 18.94
C TYR A 278 -2.03 -9.40 20.47
N PRO A 279 -1.33 -8.63 21.33
CA PRO A 279 -1.51 -8.76 22.78
C PRO A 279 -2.93 -8.40 23.21
N GLU A 280 -3.58 -7.48 22.49
CA GLU A 280 -4.98 -7.14 22.73
C GLU A 280 -5.92 -8.27 22.31
N MET A 281 -5.63 -8.96 21.19
CA MET A 281 -6.41 -10.14 20.78
C MET A 281 -6.28 -11.27 21.81
N GLN A 282 -5.07 -11.50 22.32
CA GLN A 282 -4.83 -12.45 23.41
C GLN A 282 -5.62 -12.07 24.66
N ARG A 283 -5.59 -10.79 25.08
CA ARG A 283 -6.35 -10.28 26.23
C ARG A 283 -7.86 -10.49 26.06
N LEU A 284 -8.37 -10.33 24.85
CA LEU A 284 -9.77 -10.54 24.50
C LEU A 284 -10.17 -12.02 24.39
N GLY A 285 -9.25 -12.96 24.59
CA GLY A 285 -9.53 -14.40 24.56
C GLY A 285 -9.66 -14.98 23.15
N TYR A 286 -9.07 -14.33 22.14
CA TYR A 286 -9.04 -14.87 20.78
C TYR A 286 -8.04 -16.02 20.64
N PHE A 287 -8.30 -16.87 19.64
CA PHE A 287 -7.39 -17.92 19.23
C PHE A 287 -6.13 -17.35 18.57
N PRO A 288 -4.97 -18.04 18.70
CA PRO A 288 -3.77 -17.75 17.93
C PRO A 288 -4.01 -17.77 16.42
N LEU A 289 -3.03 -17.28 15.66
CA LEU A 289 -3.12 -17.14 14.20
C LEU A 289 -3.02 -18.48 13.47
N GLY A 290 -3.87 -18.67 12.47
CA GLY A 290 -3.80 -19.83 11.56
C GLY A 290 -3.79 -21.16 12.31
N ASP A 291 -2.71 -21.92 12.13
CA ASP A 291 -2.50 -23.24 12.72
C ASP A 291 -1.59 -23.20 13.97
N ASP A 292 -1.32 -22.02 14.54
CA ASP A 292 -0.44 -21.89 15.71
C ASP A 292 -1.13 -22.38 17.00
N ASP A 293 -0.39 -23.13 17.82
CA ASP A 293 -0.91 -23.67 19.09
C ASP A 293 -1.00 -22.62 20.22
N SER A 294 -0.26 -21.52 20.09
CA SER A 294 -0.19 -20.48 21.12
C SER A 294 0.12 -19.08 20.54
N TRP A 295 -0.20 -18.03 21.30
CA TRP A 295 0.17 -16.65 20.94
C TRP A 295 1.69 -16.41 20.92
N ASP A 296 2.46 -17.22 21.65
CA ASP A 296 3.93 -17.21 21.58
C ASP A 296 4.42 -17.72 20.22
N ASP A 297 3.78 -18.76 19.70
CA ASP A 297 4.06 -19.30 18.37
C ASP A 297 3.62 -18.33 17.28
N SER A 298 2.45 -17.69 17.42
CA SER A 298 2.04 -16.60 16.53
C SER A 298 3.00 -15.43 16.53
N ARG A 299 3.57 -15.06 17.69
CA ARG A 299 4.62 -14.03 17.75
C ARG A 299 5.84 -14.44 16.93
N LYS A 300 6.34 -15.68 17.08
CA LYS A 300 7.49 -16.20 16.31
C LYS A 300 7.17 -16.26 14.81
N SER A 301 5.99 -16.73 14.45
CA SER A 301 5.49 -16.82 13.08
C SER A 301 5.46 -15.42 12.43
N LEU A 302 4.90 -14.42 13.11
CA LEU A 302 4.90 -13.03 12.65
C LEU A 302 6.33 -12.49 12.47
N CYS A 303 7.26 -12.79 13.39
CA CYS A 303 8.65 -12.37 13.23
C CYS A 303 9.30 -13.00 11.99
N ALA A 304 9.04 -14.29 11.73
CA ALA A 304 9.56 -14.97 10.55
C ALA A 304 8.98 -14.38 9.25
N ARG A 305 7.68 -14.05 9.24
CA ARG A 305 7.02 -13.36 8.12
C ARG A 305 7.60 -11.96 7.89
N PHE A 306 7.86 -11.21 8.97
CA PHE A 306 8.54 -9.92 8.90
C PHE A 306 9.94 -10.05 8.28
N ASP A 307 10.78 -10.95 8.79
CA ASP A 307 12.14 -11.15 8.28
C ASP A 307 12.13 -11.54 6.80
N LYS A 308 11.22 -12.44 6.41
CA LYS A 308 11.04 -12.84 5.01
C LYS A 308 10.69 -11.63 4.14
N ALA A 309 9.70 -10.83 4.53
CA ALA A 309 9.27 -9.65 3.79
C ALA A 309 10.38 -8.58 3.72
N TYR A 310 11.05 -8.32 4.85
CA TYR A 310 12.16 -7.36 4.92
C TYR A 310 13.37 -7.82 4.10
N GLY A 311 13.61 -9.13 4.01
CA GLY A 311 14.64 -9.70 3.14
C GLY A 311 14.46 -9.32 1.66
N TYR A 312 13.24 -9.07 1.18
CA TYR A 312 13.00 -8.54 -0.17
C TYR A 312 13.36 -7.06 -0.32
N VAL A 313 13.25 -6.29 0.77
CA VAL A 313 13.63 -4.86 0.80
C VAL A 313 15.14 -4.70 0.68
N GLU A 314 15.90 -5.61 1.27
CA GLU A 314 17.37 -5.65 1.23
C GLU A 314 17.93 -6.26 -0.06
N ARG A 315 17.08 -6.79 -0.98
CA ARG A 315 17.57 -7.32 -2.26
C ARG A 315 18.19 -6.18 -3.09
N PRO A 316 19.37 -6.38 -3.70
CA PRO A 316 19.95 -5.38 -4.60
C PRO A 316 18.99 -5.03 -5.73
N VAL A 317 18.78 -3.72 -5.93
CA VAL A 317 18.02 -3.21 -7.06
C VAL A 317 19.02 -2.88 -8.16
N THR A 318 18.95 -3.60 -9.28
CA THR A 318 19.83 -3.37 -10.44
C THR A 318 19.02 -3.01 -11.67
N ASN A 319 19.55 -2.18 -12.56
CA ASN A 319 18.95 -1.92 -13.87
C ASN A 319 19.14 -3.09 -14.85
N SER A 320 18.67 -2.95 -16.09
CA SER A 320 18.84 -3.98 -17.15
C SER A 320 20.30 -4.31 -17.48
N LYS A 321 21.25 -3.42 -17.16
CA LYS A 321 22.70 -3.61 -17.32
C LYS A 321 23.38 -4.23 -16.10
N GLY A 322 22.63 -4.51 -15.03
CA GLY A 322 23.17 -5.01 -13.75
C GLY A 322 23.78 -3.94 -12.86
N GLU A 323 23.65 -2.66 -13.21
CA GLU A 323 24.18 -1.55 -12.40
C GLU A 323 23.26 -1.27 -11.21
N PRO A 324 23.80 -1.00 -10.00
CA PRO A 324 22.99 -0.64 -8.85
C PRO A 324 22.11 0.59 -9.10
N ARG A 325 20.86 0.51 -8.68
CA ARG A 325 19.89 1.61 -8.77
C ARG A 325 19.49 2.04 -7.37
N GLU A 326 19.60 3.34 -7.13
CA GLU A 326 19.19 3.91 -5.86
C GLU A 326 17.67 3.81 -5.68
N LEU A 327 17.25 3.57 -4.43
CA LEU A 327 15.84 3.66 -4.06
C LEU A 327 15.35 5.10 -4.22
N ARG A 328 14.08 5.26 -4.59
CA ARG A 328 13.43 6.58 -4.56
C ARG A 328 13.32 7.07 -3.11
N ASP A 329 13.30 8.38 -2.92
CA ASP A 329 13.27 8.98 -1.58
C ASP A 329 12.05 8.55 -0.74
N ASP A 330 10.89 8.35 -1.37
CA ASP A 330 9.69 7.84 -0.70
C ASP A 330 9.87 6.41 -0.16
N LEU A 331 10.72 5.62 -0.79
CA LEU A 331 11.05 4.25 -0.36
C LEU A 331 12.13 4.25 0.69
N LYS A 332 13.17 5.08 0.53
CA LYS A 332 14.19 5.29 1.57
C LYS A 332 13.55 5.62 2.91
N LEU A 333 12.60 6.55 2.90
CA LEU A 333 11.83 6.95 4.08
C LEU A 333 11.04 5.76 4.67
N ALA A 334 10.35 5.01 3.82
CA ALA A 334 9.55 3.86 4.26
C ALA A 334 10.41 2.73 4.86
N VAL A 335 11.62 2.49 4.35
CA VAL A 335 12.57 1.52 4.93
C VAL A 335 12.93 1.92 6.36
N VAL A 336 13.32 3.18 6.59
CA VAL A 336 13.69 3.64 7.95
C VAL A 336 12.50 3.58 8.90
N GLN A 337 11.29 3.90 8.43
CA GLN A 337 10.06 3.79 9.24
C GLN A 337 9.76 2.35 9.65
N ILE A 338 9.94 1.39 8.74
CA ILE A 338 9.74 -0.04 9.04
C ILE A 338 10.77 -0.52 10.05
N ARG A 339 12.04 -0.14 9.90
CA ARG A 339 13.09 -0.49 10.86
C ARG A 339 12.83 0.13 12.23
N LEU A 340 12.37 1.38 12.29
CA LEU A 340 12.01 2.03 13.54
C LEU A 340 10.82 1.32 14.21
N ALA A 341 9.75 1.02 13.47
CA ALA A 341 8.62 0.28 14.00
C ALA A 341 9.03 -1.13 14.47
N ALA A 342 9.90 -1.82 13.73
CA ALA A 342 10.49 -3.09 14.15
C ALA A 342 11.33 -2.96 15.42
N ALA A 343 12.13 -1.92 15.58
CA ALA A 343 12.92 -1.69 16.78
C ALA A 343 12.08 -1.39 18.03
N LEU A 344 10.93 -0.74 17.85
CA LEU A 344 9.99 -0.48 18.93
C LEU A 344 9.24 -1.74 19.36
N LEU A 345 8.91 -2.64 18.44
CA LEU A 345 8.12 -3.86 18.68
C LEU A 345 8.98 -5.11 18.99
N MET A 346 10.16 -5.22 18.39
CA MET A 346 11.07 -6.37 18.48
C MET A 346 12.48 -5.90 18.87
N PRO A 347 12.63 -5.26 20.05
CA PRO A 347 13.93 -4.78 20.51
C PRO A 347 14.96 -5.93 20.56
N GLY A 348 16.20 -5.63 20.18
CA GLY A 348 17.28 -6.61 20.10
C GLY A 348 17.26 -7.52 18.87
N ARG A 349 16.23 -7.46 18.02
CA ARG A 349 16.21 -8.20 16.74
C ARG A 349 17.38 -7.74 15.87
N ARG A 350 18.10 -8.69 15.26
CA ARG A 350 19.19 -8.39 14.34
C ARG A 350 18.65 -8.27 12.91
N LEU A 351 18.87 -7.12 12.28
CA LEU A 351 18.40 -6.76 10.96
C LEU A 351 19.55 -6.09 10.16
N PRO A 352 20.54 -6.86 9.66
CA PRO A 352 21.65 -6.28 8.89
C PRO A 352 21.12 -5.57 7.64
N SER A 353 21.78 -4.49 7.22
CA SER A 353 21.37 -3.74 6.03
C SER A 353 22.52 -3.56 5.05
N SER A 354 22.22 -3.78 3.77
CA SER A 354 23.11 -3.48 2.65
C SER A 354 22.92 -2.04 2.12
N LEU A 355 21.89 -1.35 2.62
CA LEU A 355 21.48 -0.02 2.18
C LEU A 355 22.31 1.06 2.89
N THR A 356 22.86 2.00 2.13
CA THR A 356 23.83 3.00 2.64
C THR A 356 23.32 4.44 2.61
N PHE A 357 22.06 4.67 2.21
CA PHE A 357 21.52 6.03 2.02
C PHE A 357 21.26 6.79 3.34
N ALA A 358 21.30 6.11 4.50
CA ALA A 358 21.11 6.72 5.81
C ALA A 358 22.06 6.08 6.84
N PRO A 359 22.81 6.88 7.63
CA PRO A 359 23.77 6.34 8.60
C PRO A 359 23.13 5.42 9.66
N CYS A 360 21.89 5.69 10.05
CA CYS A 360 21.16 4.90 11.03
C CYS A 360 20.90 3.44 10.59
N LEU A 361 21.05 3.11 9.29
CA LEU A 361 20.93 1.75 8.78
C LEU A 361 22.11 0.85 9.16
N SER A 362 23.24 1.44 9.58
CA SER A 362 24.40 0.70 10.08
C SER A 362 24.16 0.00 11.43
N HIS A 363 23.09 0.37 12.16
CA HIS A 363 22.66 -0.35 13.35
C HIS A 363 22.06 -1.70 12.97
N GLU A 364 22.88 -2.77 13.03
CA GLU A 364 22.42 -4.13 12.76
C GLU A 364 21.49 -4.66 13.85
N VAL A 365 21.70 -4.27 15.11
CA VAL A 365 20.83 -4.67 16.23
C VAL A 365 19.84 -3.55 16.48
N LEU A 366 18.56 -3.90 16.54
CA LEU A 366 17.47 -2.95 16.76
C LEU A 366 17.30 -2.65 18.26
N ASP A 367 18.26 -1.93 18.84
CA ASP A 367 18.26 -1.49 20.24
C ASP A 367 17.78 -0.03 20.39
N ASP A 368 17.82 0.49 21.62
CA ASP A 368 17.40 1.88 21.90
C ASP A 368 18.30 2.91 21.17
N ALA A 369 19.57 2.61 20.90
CA ALA A 369 20.44 3.48 20.12
C ALA A 369 20.00 3.54 18.65
N ALA A 370 19.60 2.39 18.09
CA ALA A 370 19.01 2.33 16.76
C ALA A 370 17.69 3.13 16.69
N VAL A 371 16.82 3.00 17.70
CA VAL A 371 15.57 3.78 17.81
C VAL A 371 15.84 5.28 17.80
N GLU A 372 16.80 5.74 18.61
CA GLU A 372 17.17 7.16 18.68
C GLU A 372 17.77 7.66 17.37
N ALA A 373 18.69 6.90 16.75
CA ALA A 373 19.30 7.26 15.47
C ALA A 373 18.27 7.34 14.33
N MET A 374 17.34 6.38 14.25
CA MET A 374 16.28 6.38 13.24
C MET A 374 15.27 7.51 13.46
N SER A 375 14.90 7.76 14.72
CA SER A 375 14.00 8.86 15.07
C SER A 375 14.64 10.21 14.73
N ALA A 376 15.91 10.40 15.07
CA ALA A 376 16.67 11.61 14.73
C ALA A 376 16.72 11.83 13.21
N TRP A 377 17.05 10.81 12.42
CA TRP A 377 17.14 10.91 10.95
C TRP A 377 15.81 11.30 10.31
N LEU A 378 14.70 10.74 10.81
CA LEU A 378 13.35 11.06 10.32
C LEU A 378 12.93 12.51 10.61
N THR A 379 13.48 13.11 11.67
CA THR A 379 13.19 14.50 12.07
C THR A 379 14.10 15.55 11.46
N GLU A 380 15.07 15.14 10.63
CA GLU A 380 15.95 16.09 9.95
C GLU A 380 15.17 17.01 9.01
N THR A 381 15.53 18.30 9.04
CA THR A 381 15.08 19.27 8.04
C THR A 381 15.84 19.03 6.74
N ILE A 382 15.09 18.89 5.65
CA ILE A 382 15.63 18.76 4.29
C ILE A 382 15.00 19.80 3.37
N VAL A 383 15.66 20.05 2.26
CA VAL A 383 15.11 20.88 1.17
C VAL A 383 14.41 19.95 0.18
N ASP A 384 13.11 20.16 -0.02
CA ASP A 384 12.34 19.38 -0.98
C ASP A 384 12.68 19.74 -2.44
N ARG A 385 12.15 18.96 -3.40
CA ARG A 385 12.35 19.22 -4.84
C ARG A 385 11.83 20.59 -5.33
N HIS A 386 11.07 21.31 -4.49
CA HIS A 386 10.54 22.64 -4.74
C HIS A 386 11.31 23.73 -3.98
N GLY A 387 12.44 23.38 -3.34
CA GLY A 387 13.27 24.33 -2.60
C GLY A 387 12.75 24.68 -1.21
N ARG A 388 11.75 23.97 -0.68
CA ARG A 388 11.15 24.27 0.61
C ARG A 388 11.82 23.46 1.71
N GLU A 389 12.16 24.13 2.81
CA GLU A 389 12.58 23.45 4.03
C GLU A 389 11.39 22.70 4.63
N THR A 390 11.57 21.40 4.88
CA THR A 390 10.55 20.55 5.46
C THR A 390 11.18 19.40 6.23
N GLN A 391 10.45 18.85 7.19
CA GLN A 391 10.89 17.66 7.90
C GLN A 391 10.85 16.45 6.97
N ARG A 392 11.87 15.61 7.01
CA ARG A 392 11.97 14.39 6.20
C ARG A 392 10.74 13.47 6.33
N SER A 393 10.16 13.33 7.52
CA SER A 393 8.96 12.50 7.73
C SER A 393 7.66 13.05 7.12
N THR A 394 7.58 14.34 6.76
CA THR A 394 6.37 14.96 6.21
C THR A 394 5.89 14.28 4.92
N PHE A 395 6.79 13.64 4.17
CA PHE A 395 6.45 12.95 2.91
C PHE A 395 5.71 11.61 3.10
N ARG A 396 5.81 10.96 4.26
CA ARG A 396 5.08 9.74 4.61
C ARG A 396 4.78 9.71 6.11
N GLY A 397 3.88 10.56 6.59
CA GLY A 397 3.55 10.71 8.01
C GLY A 397 3.63 9.41 8.84
N PHE A 398 4.36 9.46 9.95
CA PHE A 398 4.62 8.37 10.90
C PHE A 398 4.11 8.77 12.30
N GLY A 399 4.27 7.90 13.30
CA GLY A 399 4.13 8.31 14.71
C GLY A 399 2.73 8.80 15.13
N GLY A 400 1.70 8.53 14.34
CA GLY A 400 0.34 9.02 14.57
C GLY A 400 -0.42 8.26 15.67
N ALA A 401 0.14 7.21 16.25
CA ALA A 401 -0.64 6.35 17.14
C ALA A 401 -1.12 7.10 18.39
N ILE A 402 -2.39 6.89 18.76
CA ILE A 402 -3.04 7.41 19.98
C ILE A 402 -4.02 6.41 20.61
N MET A 403 -4.12 5.18 20.08
CA MET A 403 -4.95 4.11 20.62
C MET A 403 -4.28 3.48 21.86
N PRO A 404 -4.90 3.52 23.06
CA PRO A 404 -4.30 2.96 24.29
C PRO A 404 -3.91 1.49 24.17
N ASN A 405 -4.80 0.63 23.66
CA ASN A 405 -4.54 -0.81 23.56
C ASN A 405 -3.40 -1.13 22.57
N PHE A 406 -3.15 -0.26 21.58
CA PHE A 406 -1.98 -0.39 20.70
C PHE A 406 -0.70 -0.06 21.47
N PHE A 407 -0.70 0.94 22.35
CA PHE A 407 0.47 1.27 23.17
C PHE A 407 0.78 0.13 24.13
N ASP A 408 -0.24 -0.40 24.79
CA ASP A 408 -0.10 -1.54 25.69
C ASP A 408 0.39 -2.78 24.93
N GLY A 409 -0.08 -2.97 23.70
CA GLY A 409 0.43 -4.01 22.81
C GLY A 409 1.90 -3.84 22.45
N VAL A 410 2.37 -2.62 22.14
CA VAL A 410 3.79 -2.36 21.90
C VAL A 410 4.63 -2.62 23.16
N GLU A 411 4.19 -2.16 24.33
CA GLU A 411 4.89 -2.41 25.59
C GLU A 411 4.94 -3.91 25.93
N ALA A 412 3.85 -4.64 25.71
CA ALA A 412 3.81 -6.10 25.88
C ALA A 412 4.76 -6.82 24.92
N CYS A 413 4.86 -6.35 23.66
CA CYS A 413 5.84 -6.86 22.71
C CYS A 413 7.27 -6.62 23.24
N ARG A 414 7.60 -5.41 23.69
CA ARG A 414 8.94 -5.12 24.25
C ARG A 414 9.32 -6.07 25.39
N VAL A 415 8.39 -6.32 26.32
CA VAL A 415 8.61 -7.26 27.42
C VAL A 415 8.79 -8.70 26.91
N ALA A 416 8.03 -9.11 25.90
CA ALA A 416 8.16 -10.43 25.27
C ALA A 416 9.49 -10.62 24.50
N PHE A 417 10.23 -9.54 24.23
CA PHE A 417 11.59 -9.53 23.68
C PHE A 417 12.64 -9.12 24.73
N ASP A 418 12.36 -9.36 26.02
CA ASP A 418 13.27 -9.13 27.14
C ASP A 418 13.76 -7.67 27.30
N ALA A 419 13.01 -6.71 26.75
CA ALA A 419 13.30 -5.29 26.88
C ALA A 419 12.38 -4.61 27.90
N THR A 420 12.83 -3.48 28.45
CA THR A 420 12.01 -2.68 29.35
C THR A 420 10.91 -1.93 28.59
N PRO A 421 9.73 -1.74 29.20
CA PRO A 421 8.73 -0.81 28.69
C PRO A 421 9.34 0.59 28.48
N GLY A 422 8.93 1.27 27.43
CA GLY A 422 9.51 2.55 27.03
C GLY A 422 8.85 3.23 25.83
N TYR A 423 7.87 2.59 25.19
CA TYR A 423 7.22 3.15 24.02
C TYR A 423 6.49 4.47 24.33
N ARG A 424 5.80 4.57 25.47
CA ARG A 424 5.13 5.82 25.89
C ARG A 424 6.11 6.98 26.10
N ALA A 425 7.29 6.68 26.66
CA ALA A 425 8.36 7.67 26.84
C ALA A 425 8.95 8.13 25.50
N TRP A 426 9.25 7.17 24.61
CA TRP A 426 9.67 7.45 23.24
C TRP A 426 8.64 8.31 22.50
N ARG A 427 7.35 7.96 22.59
CA ARG A 427 6.25 8.66 21.93
C ARG A 427 6.12 10.11 22.38
N ALA A 428 6.31 10.38 23.67
CA ALA A 428 6.26 11.71 24.24
C ALA A 428 7.46 12.57 23.81
N ARG A 429 8.66 11.97 23.82
CA ARG A 429 9.92 12.60 23.42
C ARG A 429 9.94 12.92 21.92
N TRP A 430 9.51 11.98 21.08
CA TRP A 430 9.55 12.09 19.63
C TRP A 430 8.20 12.50 19.02
N PHE A 431 7.37 13.26 19.76
CA PHE A 431 6.05 13.70 19.29
C PHE A 431 6.12 14.56 18.01
N ILE A 432 7.25 15.21 17.74
CA ILE A 432 7.54 15.86 16.45
C ILE A 432 7.39 14.92 15.23
N LEU A 433 7.44 13.59 15.40
CA LEU A 433 7.19 12.62 14.33
C LEU A 433 5.70 12.39 14.04
N ASP A 434 4.79 12.84 14.91
CA ASP A 434 3.35 12.64 14.73
C ASP A 434 2.86 13.37 13.48
N LYS A 435 2.34 12.61 12.52
CA LYS A 435 1.79 13.14 11.26
C LYS A 435 0.61 14.10 11.41
N TYR A 436 0.04 14.19 12.60
CA TYR A 436 -1.05 15.09 12.98
C TYR A 436 -0.60 16.15 14.00
N ALA A 437 0.70 16.31 14.26
CA ALA A 437 1.22 17.20 15.30
C ALA A 437 0.74 18.66 15.19
N ASP A 438 0.38 19.11 13.98
CA ASP A 438 -0.14 20.45 13.70
C ASP A 438 -1.65 20.60 13.96
N GLU A 439 -2.38 19.51 14.20
CA GLU A 439 -3.82 19.57 14.40
C GLU A 439 -4.20 20.16 15.78
N PRO A 440 -5.21 21.04 15.85
CA PRO A 440 -5.68 21.59 17.11
C PRO A 440 -6.08 20.51 18.13
N GLY A 441 -5.58 20.66 19.37
CA GLY A 441 -5.87 19.76 20.47
C GLY A 441 -5.12 18.42 20.42
N ARG A 442 -4.29 18.17 19.39
CA ARG A 442 -3.63 16.88 19.20
C ARG A 442 -2.62 16.59 20.30
N ALA A 443 -1.80 17.58 20.66
CA ALA A 443 -0.76 17.43 21.67
C ALA A 443 -1.37 17.09 23.04
N GLU A 444 -2.50 17.71 23.40
CA GLU A 444 -3.23 17.49 24.64
C GLU A 444 -3.83 16.08 24.69
N ARG A 445 -4.49 15.64 23.60
CA ARG A 445 -5.05 14.28 23.49
C ARG A 445 -3.95 13.23 23.60
N VAL A 446 -2.83 13.40 22.88
CA VAL A 446 -1.71 12.46 22.96
C VAL A 446 -1.11 12.47 24.37
N SER A 447 -0.91 13.65 24.97
CA SER A 447 -0.39 13.79 26.33
C SER A 447 -1.24 13.03 27.36
N ALA A 448 -2.56 13.13 27.24
CA ALA A 448 -3.51 12.41 28.10
C ALA A 448 -3.35 10.88 27.96
N VAL A 449 -3.22 10.38 26.73
CA VAL A 449 -3.07 8.94 26.48
C VAL A 449 -1.69 8.43 26.90
N VAL A 450 -0.59 9.14 26.60
CA VAL A 450 0.77 8.71 26.99
C VAL A 450 1.03 8.90 28.49
N GLY A 451 0.23 9.72 29.17
CA GLY A 451 0.40 10.07 30.59
C GLY A 451 1.58 11.01 30.86
N ARG A 452 2.02 11.78 29.85
CA ARG A 452 3.22 12.63 29.87
C ARG A 452 3.01 13.84 28.95
N PRO A 453 3.55 15.02 29.28
CA PRO A 453 3.60 16.13 28.34
C PRO A 453 4.37 15.74 27.08
N VAL A 454 3.92 16.22 25.93
CA VAL A 454 4.60 16.03 24.65
C VAL A 454 5.10 17.36 24.09
N SER A 455 6.23 17.34 23.37
CA SER A 455 6.79 18.53 22.73
C SER A 455 7.05 18.29 21.25
N ARG A 456 6.91 19.36 20.46
CA ARG A 456 7.31 19.39 19.05
C ARG A 456 8.76 19.76 18.85
N GLU A 457 9.47 20.11 19.92
CA GLU A 457 10.90 20.36 19.84
C GLU A 457 11.64 19.06 19.55
N ARG A 458 12.56 19.11 18.59
CA ARG A 458 13.43 17.98 18.32
C ARG A 458 14.26 17.72 19.57
N PRO A 459 14.28 16.50 20.11
CA PRO A 459 15.21 16.13 21.17
C PRO A 459 16.63 16.19 20.59
N ILE A 460 17.44 17.16 21.03
CA ILE A 460 18.85 17.27 20.66
C ILE A 460 19.68 16.43 21.63
#